data_AF-A0A5Y2E1P1-F1
#
_entry.id   AF-A0A5Y2E1P1-F1
#
_cell.length_a   1.000
_cell.length_b   1.000
_cell.length_c   1.000
_cell.angle_alpha   90.00
_cell.angle_beta   90.00
_cell.angle_gamma   90.00
#
_symmetry.space_group_name_H-M   'P 1'
#
loop_
_entity.id
_entity.type
_entity.pdbx_description
1 polymer ?
#
loop_
_entity_poly.entity_id
_entity_poly.type
_entity_poly.pdbx_seq_one_letter_code
_entity_poly.pdbx_strand_id
1 'polypeptide(L)'
;SPRTMNLEHAYFLAVFNELKRLGEWDAPNPLENVRQFRTEESEMAYLTGEQIDRLLEESRHSSAKDLELIVRICLSTGARWGEAEKLKRSQITAGKVTFIKTKGKRNRTIPLDPKIIAELPKKNGTLFSPCYYAFRSALERARIDLPAGQLTHVLRHTFASHFMMNGGNILVLQKILGHTDIKMTMRYAHFAPNHLEEALKLNPLNFSGKYNDN
;
A
#
# COMPACT_ATOMS: atom_id res chain seq x y z
N SER A 1 21.22 10.98 -3.01
CA SER A 1 20.21 11.05 -4.10
C SER A 1 19.40 12.33 -3.93
N PRO A 2 18.74 12.88 -4.98
CA PRO A 2 17.90 14.08 -4.86
C PRO A 2 16.85 13.98 -3.74
N ARG A 3 16.25 12.79 -3.56
CA ARG A 3 15.33 12.51 -2.46
C ARG A 3 15.99 12.58 -1.08
N THR A 4 17.19 12.02 -0.92
CA THR A 4 17.97 12.11 0.33
C THR A 4 18.31 13.57 0.64
N MET A 5 18.76 14.33 -0.36
CA MET A 5 19.08 15.76 -0.18
C MET A 5 17.87 16.57 0.24
N ASN A 6 16.69 16.34 -0.36
CA ASN A 6 15.46 17.01 0.06
C ASN A 6 15.05 16.62 1.49
N LEU A 7 15.31 15.38 1.92
CA LEU A 7 15.03 14.93 3.28
C LEU A 7 15.95 15.62 4.30
N GLU A 8 17.25 15.70 4.00
CA GLU A 8 18.23 16.39 4.84
C GLU A 8 17.92 17.89 4.92
N HIS A 9 17.61 18.52 3.79
CA HIS A 9 17.17 19.92 3.75
C HIS A 9 15.94 20.15 4.64
N ALA A 10 14.95 19.26 4.60
CA ALA A 10 13.78 19.33 5.47
C ALA A 10 14.14 19.19 6.96
N TYR A 11 15.10 18.34 7.31
CA TYR A 11 15.57 18.21 8.71
C TYR A 11 16.26 19.49 9.19
N PHE A 12 17.16 20.07 8.39
CA PHE A 12 17.82 21.32 8.79
C PHE A 12 16.84 22.49 8.89
N LEU A 13 15.88 22.60 7.96
CA LEU A 13 14.78 23.56 8.07
C LEU A 13 14.05 23.43 9.41
N ALA A 14 13.72 22.18 9.81
CA ALA A 14 13.04 21.92 11.07
C ALA A 14 13.88 22.32 12.29
N VAL A 15 15.20 22.07 12.28
CA VAL A 15 16.10 22.48 13.37
C VAL A 15 16.10 23.99 13.56
N PHE A 16 16.31 24.78 12.50
CA PHE A 16 16.35 26.25 12.61
C PHE A 16 14.98 26.84 12.98
N ASN A 17 13.89 26.25 12.51
CA ASN A 17 12.55 26.65 12.94
C ASN A 17 12.33 26.38 14.44
N GLU A 18 12.84 25.28 14.97
CA GLU A 18 12.75 24.94 16.38
C GLU A 18 13.64 25.84 17.26
N LEU A 19 14.88 26.12 16.83
CA LEU A 19 15.76 27.07 17.52
C LEU A 19 15.14 28.46 17.60
N LYS A 20 14.53 28.92 16.50
CA LYS A 20 13.78 30.19 16.48
C LYS A 20 12.59 30.17 17.42
N ARG A 21 11.84 29.06 17.47
CA ARG A 21 10.71 28.88 18.41
C ARG A 21 11.15 28.91 19.87
N LEU A 22 12.34 28.39 20.17
CA LEU A 22 12.93 28.37 21.51
C LEU A 22 13.58 29.70 21.91
N GLY A 23 13.70 30.66 20.98
CA GLY A 23 14.38 31.94 21.23
C GLY A 23 15.91 31.85 21.17
N GLU A 24 16.46 30.73 20.69
CA GLU A 24 17.90 30.49 20.53
C GLU A 24 18.41 30.93 19.14
N TRP A 25 17.53 31.51 18.32
CA TRP A 25 17.86 31.98 16.97
C TRP A 25 16.95 33.13 16.53
N ASP A 26 17.54 34.31 16.30
CA ASP A 26 16.78 35.53 15.98
C ASP A 26 16.71 35.82 14.47
N ALA A 27 17.64 35.28 13.68
CA ALA A 27 17.70 35.52 12.24
C ALA A 27 16.60 34.75 11.46
N PRO A 28 16.33 35.09 10.19
CA PRO A 28 15.58 34.23 9.28
C PRO A 28 16.20 32.83 9.17
N ASN A 29 15.42 31.85 8.74
CA ASN A 29 15.94 30.49 8.60
C ASN A 29 16.89 30.47 7.38
N PRO A 30 18.17 30.11 7.56
CA PRO A 30 19.18 30.21 6.49
C PRO A 30 18.86 29.33 5.27
N LEU A 31 17.92 28.39 5.41
CA LEU A 31 17.55 27.43 4.38
C LEU A 31 16.18 27.69 3.76
N GLU A 32 15.49 28.77 4.15
CA GLU A 32 14.10 29.05 3.71
C GLU A 32 13.97 29.26 2.19
N ASN A 33 15.03 29.81 1.56
CA ASN A 33 15.06 30.09 0.13
C ASN A 33 15.82 29.04 -0.70
N VAL A 34 16.35 28.00 -0.03
CA VAL A 34 17.03 26.92 -0.73
C VAL A 34 15.98 26.10 -1.48
N ARG A 35 16.14 25.98 -2.80
CA ARG A 35 15.21 25.21 -3.62
C ARG A 35 15.46 23.72 -3.42
N GLN A 36 14.38 22.96 -3.22
CA GLN A 36 14.44 21.51 -3.25
C GLN A 36 14.80 21.02 -4.64
N PHE A 37 15.57 19.92 -4.70
CA PHE A 37 15.87 19.25 -5.94
C PHE A 37 14.58 18.69 -6.53
N ARG A 38 14.39 18.85 -7.85
CA ARG A 38 13.34 18.14 -8.55
C ARG A 38 13.64 16.64 -8.46
N THR A 39 12.68 15.89 -7.93
CA THR A 39 12.71 14.44 -7.95
C THR A 39 11.73 13.99 -9.02
N GLU A 40 12.20 13.17 -9.96
CA GLU A 40 11.29 12.44 -10.84
C GLU A 40 10.45 11.50 -9.99
N GLU A 41 9.14 11.50 -10.19
CA GLU A 41 8.29 10.47 -9.62
C GLU A 41 8.64 9.16 -10.32
N SER A 42 9.25 8.22 -9.58
CA SER A 42 9.38 6.85 -10.04
C SER A 42 7.98 6.32 -10.33
N GLU A 43 7.75 5.88 -11.57
CA GLU A 43 6.55 5.10 -11.89
C GLU A 43 6.44 3.91 -10.94
N MET A 44 5.20 3.63 -10.57
CA MET A 44 4.85 2.58 -9.66
C MET A 44 4.79 1.24 -10.38
N ALA A 45 5.68 0.32 -10.06
CA ALA A 45 5.51 -1.04 -10.53
C ALA A 45 4.34 -1.70 -9.78
N TYR A 46 3.47 -2.33 -10.57
CA TYR A 46 2.45 -3.26 -10.11
C TYR A 46 2.48 -4.48 -11.04
N LEU A 47 1.98 -5.62 -10.58
CA LEU A 47 1.99 -6.85 -11.36
C LEU A 47 0.71 -7.00 -12.18
N THR A 48 0.82 -7.48 -13.42
CA THR A 48 -0.32 -7.91 -14.23
C THR A 48 -0.90 -9.22 -13.71
N GLY A 49 -2.09 -9.61 -14.18
CA GLY A 49 -2.70 -10.91 -13.83
C GLY A 49 -1.76 -12.09 -14.11
N GLU A 50 -1.17 -12.14 -15.31
CA GLU A 50 -0.21 -13.18 -15.69
C GLU A 50 1.02 -13.19 -14.78
N GLN A 51 1.56 -12.02 -14.42
CA GLN A 51 2.70 -11.93 -13.49
C GLN A 51 2.34 -12.39 -12.08
N ILE A 52 1.11 -12.13 -11.62
CA ILE A 52 0.61 -12.64 -10.34
C ILE A 52 0.59 -14.17 -10.38
N ASP A 53 0.06 -14.77 -11.44
CA ASP A 53 -0.03 -16.22 -11.58
C ASP A 53 1.35 -16.88 -11.59
N ARG A 54 2.29 -16.35 -12.37
CA ARG A 54 3.69 -16.84 -12.38
C ARG A 54 4.35 -16.70 -11.02
N LEU A 55 4.16 -15.58 -10.32
CA LEU A 55 4.73 -15.37 -8.99
C LEU A 55 4.17 -16.36 -7.97
N LEU A 56 2.87 -16.64 -8.01
CA LEU A 56 2.24 -17.62 -7.11
C LEU A 56 2.76 -19.03 -7.37
N GLU A 57 2.93 -19.41 -8.65
CA GLU A 57 3.54 -20.68 -9.03
C GLU A 57 4.99 -20.81 -8.53
N GLU A 58 5.81 -19.79 -8.77
CA GLU A 58 7.20 -19.78 -8.29
C GLU A 58 7.31 -19.72 -6.77
N SER A 59 6.30 -19.18 -6.10
CA SER A 59 6.19 -19.20 -4.64
C SER A 59 5.90 -20.60 -4.11
N ARG A 60 5.07 -21.39 -4.80
CA ARG A 60 4.80 -22.81 -4.48
C ARG A 60 6.03 -23.70 -4.63
N HIS A 61 6.85 -23.42 -5.63
CA HIS A 61 8.11 -24.15 -5.86
C HIS A 61 9.25 -23.75 -4.91
N SER A 62 9.05 -22.73 -4.06
CA SER A 62 10.07 -22.33 -3.10
C SER A 62 10.22 -23.34 -1.95
N SER A 63 11.45 -23.52 -1.48
CA SER A 63 11.71 -24.25 -0.23
C SER A 63 11.13 -23.54 1.00
N ALA A 64 10.86 -22.23 0.91
CA ALA A 64 10.19 -21.46 1.95
C ALA A 64 8.67 -21.70 1.91
N LYS A 65 8.20 -22.69 2.68
CA LYS A 65 6.79 -23.15 2.70
C LYS A 65 5.75 -22.06 3.00
N ASP A 66 6.14 -21.00 3.70
CA ASP A 66 5.24 -19.91 4.08
C ASP A 66 5.10 -18.84 2.97
N LEU A 67 5.94 -18.88 1.92
CA LEU A 67 6.06 -17.80 0.93
C LEU A 67 4.75 -17.54 0.18
N GLU A 68 4.15 -18.57 -0.41
CA GLU A 68 2.92 -18.42 -1.18
C GLU A 68 1.79 -17.80 -0.34
N LEU A 69 1.65 -18.26 0.91
CA LEU A 69 0.62 -17.78 1.81
C LEU A 69 0.83 -16.30 2.19
N ILE A 70 2.08 -15.88 2.42
CA ILE A 70 2.42 -14.45 2.64
C ILE A 70 2.09 -13.62 1.39
N VAL A 71 2.42 -14.10 0.20
CA VAL A 71 2.13 -13.42 -1.08
C VAL A 71 0.62 -13.25 -1.26
N ARG A 72 -0.17 -14.31 -1.04
CA ARG A 72 -1.63 -14.27 -1.10
C ARG A 72 -2.24 -13.30 -0.10
N ILE A 73 -1.72 -13.25 1.13
CA ILE A 73 -2.17 -12.26 2.13
C ILE A 73 -1.89 -10.83 1.65
N CYS A 74 -0.71 -10.56 1.08
CA CYS A 74 -0.40 -9.23 0.56
C CYS A 74 -1.32 -8.84 -0.60
N LEU A 75 -1.54 -9.75 -1.56
CA LEU A 75 -2.38 -9.53 -2.73
C LEU A 75 -3.88 -9.43 -2.40
N SER A 76 -4.33 -10.00 -1.28
CA SER A 76 -5.75 -9.93 -0.85
C SER A 76 -6.06 -8.75 0.08
N THR A 77 -5.06 -8.17 0.75
CA THR A 77 -5.28 -7.17 1.82
C THR A 77 -4.53 -5.85 1.63
N GLY A 78 -3.63 -5.76 0.65
CA GLY A 78 -2.76 -4.60 0.48
C GLY A 78 -1.75 -4.40 1.62
N ALA A 79 -1.42 -5.47 2.35
CA ALA A 79 -0.40 -5.44 3.41
C ALA A 79 0.99 -5.09 2.85
N ARG A 80 1.80 -4.40 3.66
CA ARG A 80 3.24 -4.32 3.37
C ARG A 80 3.87 -5.69 3.62
N TRP A 81 4.93 -6.04 2.89
CA TRP A 81 5.61 -7.33 3.06
C TRP A 81 5.91 -7.64 4.53
N GLY A 82 6.57 -6.72 5.23
CA GLY A 82 6.96 -6.91 6.63
C GLY A 82 5.77 -6.99 7.62
N GLU A 83 4.59 -6.49 7.25
CA GLU A 83 3.37 -6.63 8.06
C GLU A 83 2.79 -8.05 7.92
N ALA A 84 2.81 -8.60 6.69
CA ALA A 84 2.32 -9.94 6.40
C ALA A 84 3.28 -11.03 6.90
N GLU A 85 4.58 -10.88 6.65
CA GLU A 85 5.62 -11.83 7.09
C GLU A 85 5.68 -11.96 8.63
N LYS A 86 5.50 -10.85 9.35
CA LYS A 86 5.54 -10.81 10.82
C LYS A 86 4.17 -10.99 11.46
N LEU A 87 3.18 -11.43 10.71
CA LEU A 87 1.82 -11.58 11.18
C LEU A 87 1.75 -12.58 12.35
N LYS A 88 1.02 -12.20 13.40
CA LYS A 88 0.79 -13.04 14.58
C LYS A 88 -0.62 -13.62 14.59
N ARG A 89 -0.79 -14.80 15.20
CA ARG A 89 -2.09 -15.44 15.37
C ARG A 89 -3.11 -14.52 16.07
N SER A 90 -2.67 -13.75 17.07
CA SER A 90 -3.53 -12.81 17.81
C SER A 90 -4.07 -11.64 16.97
N GLN A 91 -3.51 -11.41 15.78
CA GLN A 91 -3.99 -10.38 14.86
C GLN A 91 -5.12 -10.89 13.95
N ILE A 92 -5.52 -12.15 14.08
CA ILE A 92 -6.54 -12.78 13.25
C ILE A 92 -7.71 -13.14 14.14
N THR A 93 -8.86 -12.53 13.89
CA THR A 93 -10.07 -12.73 14.71
C THR A 93 -11.30 -12.55 13.84
N ALA A 94 -12.28 -13.46 14.00
CA ALA A 94 -13.59 -13.39 13.33
C ALA A 94 -13.50 -13.15 11.80
N GLY A 95 -12.62 -13.88 11.11
CA GLY A 95 -12.47 -13.78 9.66
C GLY A 95 -11.74 -12.54 9.16
N LYS A 96 -11.10 -11.77 10.05
CA LYS A 96 -10.40 -10.52 9.72
C LYS A 96 -8.98 -10.55 10.22
N VAL A 97 -8.10 -9.82 9.53
CA VAL A 97 -6.72 -9.55 9.94
C VAL A 97 -6.57 -8.10 10.35
N THR A 98 -5.97 -7.86 11.51
CA THR A 98 -5.68 -6.53 12.04
C THR A 98 -4.19 -6.23 11.97
N PHE A 99 -3.80 -5.25 11.16
CA PHE A 99 -2.42 -4.78 11.08
C PHE A 99 -2.20 -3.65 12.10
N ILE A 100 -1.27 -3.87 13.04
CA ILE A 100 -0.99 -3.01 14.19
C ILE A 100 0.40 -2.38 14.03
N LYS A 101 0.60 -1.14 14.51
CA LYS A 101 1.91 -0.45 14.57
C LYS A 101 2.62 -0.30 13.22
N THR A 102 1.90 0.16 12.20
CA THR A 102 2.55 0.64 10.99
C THR A 102 3.13 2.03 11.26
N LYS A 103 4.35 2.29 10.77
CA LYS A 103 5.09 3.56 10.89
C LYS A 103 4.17 4.71 10.39
N GLY A 104 3.36 5.32 11.28
CA GLY A 104 2.28 6.25 10.88
C GLY A 104 0.94 6.21 11.65
N LYS A 105 0.76 5.34 12.66
CA LYS A 105 -0.32 5.44 13.69
C LYS A 105 -1.80 5.18 13.26
N ARG A 106 -2.12 4.21 12.40
CA ARG A 106 -3.49 3.63 12.43
C ARG A 106 -3.50 2.12 12.32
N ASN A 107 -4.18 1.49 13.27
CA ASN A 107 -4.55 0.08 13.15
C ASN A 107 -5.62 -0.01 12.06
N ARG A 108 -5.57 -1.06 11.25
CA ARG A 108 -6.59 -1.32 10.23
C ARG A 108 -6.94 -2.80 10.25
N THR A 109 -8.22 -3.08 10.05
CA THR A 109 -8.77 -4.43 10.08
C THR A 109 -9.39 -4.72 8.72
N ILE A 110 -8.87 -5.72 8.03
CA ILE A 110 -9.26 -6.09 6.68
C ILE A 110 -9.88 -7.48 6.72
N PRO A 111 -11.03 -7.72 6.07
CA PRO A 111 -11.53 -9.08 5.86
C PRO A 111 -10.48 -9.95 5.17
N LEU A 112 -10.40 -11.22 5.56
CA LEU A 112 -9.50 -12.18 4.96
C LEU A 112 -10.32 -13.34 4.37
N ASP A 113 -9.92 -13.83 3.21
CA ASP A 113 -10.57 -14.95 2.54
C ASP A 113 -10.61 -16.18 3.47
N PRO A 114 -11.78 -16.81 3.70
CA PRO A 114 -11.91 -18.05 4.46
C PRO A 114 -10.94 -19.16 4.03
N LYS A 115 -10.61 -19.26 2.73
CA LYS A 115 -9.64 -20.23 2.21
C LYS A 115 -8.23 -19.95 2.74
N ILE A 116 -7.79 -18.68 2.72
CA ILE A 116 -6.51 -18.28 3.32
C ILE A 116 -6.50 -18.60 4.81
N ILE A 117 -7.60 -18.32 5.52
CA ILE A 117 -7.70 -18.57 6.97
C ILE A 117 -7.53 -20.06 7.29
N ALA A 118 -8.16 -20.93 6.50
CA ALA A 118 -8.10 -22.39 6.68
C ALA A 118 -6.66 -22.94 6.55
N GLU A 119 -5.82 -22.30 5.75
CA GLU A 119 -4.44 -22.69 5.50
C GLU A 119 -3.43 -22.11 6.52
N LEU A 120 -3.85 -21.21 7.40
CA LEU A 120 -2.94 -20.55 8.36
C LEU A 120 -2.33 -21.54 9.37
N PRO A 121 -1.01 -21.51 9.61
CA PRO A 121 -0.32 -22.42 10.53
C PRO A 121 -0.94 -22.43 11.94
N LYS A 122 -1.40 -23.60 12.42
CA LYS A 122 -2.06 -23.78 13.74
C LYS A 122 -1.10 -23.68 14.93
N LYS A 123 -0.35 -22.58 15.03
CA LYS A 123 0.56 -22.25 16.13
C LYS A 123 0.23 -20.89 16.73
N ASN A 124 0.70 -20.71 17.97
CA ASN A 124 0.64 -19.44 18.68
C ASN A 124 1.82 -18.54 18.28
N GLY A 125 1.68 -17.24 18.48
CA GLY A 125 2.73 -16.26 18.17
C GLY A 125 2.82 -15.94 16.67
N THR A 126 4.05 -15.78 16.15
CA THR A 126 4.32 -15.44 14.75
C THR A 126 3.96 -16.62 13.85
N LEU A 127 3.20 -16.35 12.78
CA LEU A 127 2.67 -17.39 11.89
C LEU A 127 3.70 -17.88 10.89
N PHE A 128 4.60 -17.02 10.42
CA PHE A 128 5.49 -17.36 9.31
C PHE A 128 6.97 -17.22 9.69
N SER A 129 7.79 -17.96 8.96
CA SER A 129 9.24 -17.80 8.93
C SER A 129 9.61 -16.65 7.97
N PRO A 130 10.76 -15.97 8.17
CA PRO A 130 11.20 -14.94 7.24
C PRO A 130 11.35 -15.49 5.81
N CYS A 131 10.70 -14.82 4.86
CA CYS A 131 10.65 -15.25 3.46
C CYS A 131 11.14 -14.14 2.50
N TYR A 132 11.67 -13.02 3.01
CA TYR A 132 12.08 -11.88 2.17
C TYR A 132 13.03 -12.24 1.01
N TYR A 133 14.06 -13.04 1.28
CA TYR A 133 14.99 -13.49 0.21
C TYR A 133 14.33 -14.49 -0.73
N ALA A 134 13.51 -15.40 -0.20
CA ALA A 134 12.77 -16.36 -1.01
C ALA A 134 11.79 -15.66 -1.96
N PHE A 135 11.16 -14.56 -1.51
CA PHE A 135 10.30 -13.72 -2.32
C PHE A 135 11.07 -13.01 -3.44
N ARG A 136 12.26 -12.47 -3.15
CA ARG A 136 13.14 -11.92 -4.18
C ARG A 136 13.48 -12.98 -5.24
N SER A 137 13.94 -14.16 -4.81
CA SER A 137 14.28 -15.23 -5.74
C SER A 137 13.06 -15.74 -6.53
N ALA A 138 11.86 -15.73 -5.95
CA ALA A 138 10.64 -16.08 -6.68
C ALA A 138 10.30 -15.06 -7.77
N LEU A 139 10.48 -13.77 -7.53
CA LEU A 139 10.33 -12.73 -8.56
C LEU A 139 11.34 -12.89 -9.70
N GLU A 140 12.60 -13.21 -9.37
CA GLU A 140 13.66 -13.47 -10.35
C GLU A 140 13.29 -14.69 -11.22
N ARG A 141 12.86 -15.81 -10.62
CA ARG A 141 12.40 -16.99 -11.37
C ARG A 141 11.16 -16.71 -12.22
N ALA A 142 10.24 -15.89 -11.72
CA ALA A 142 9.03 -15.47 -12.44
C ALA A 142 9.32 -14.44 -13.56
N ARG A 143 10.59 -14.03 -13.72
CA ARG A 143 11.06 -13.02 -14.68
C ARG A 143 10.31 -11.70 -14.50
N ILE A 144 10.25 -11.23 -13.27
CA ILE A 144 9.60 -9.98 -12.89
C ILE A 144 10.67 -8.99 -12.42
N ASP A 145 11.01 -8.05 -13.29
CA ASP A 145 11.94 -6.97 -12.98
C ASP A 145 11.20 -5.82 -12.30
N LEU A 146 11.72 -5.41 -11.14
CA LEU A 146 11.15 -4.31 -10.36
C LEU A 146 12.14 -3.16 -10.24
N PRO A 147 11.66 -1.90 -10.27
CA PRO A 147 12.49 -0.76 -9.94
C PRO A 147 13.10 -0.89 -8.54
N ALA A 148 14.31 -0.35 -8.38
CA ALA A 148 15.04 -0.42 -7.12
C ALA A 148 14.20 0.12 -5.95
N GLY A 149 14.14 -0.67 -4.86
CA GLY A 149 13.42 -0.30 -3.64
C GLY A 149 11.91 -0.59 -3.63
N GLN A 150 11.32 -1.10 -4.72
CA GLN A 150 9.88 -1.40 -4.76
C GLN A 150 9.51 -2.80 -4.27
N LEU A 151 10.47 -3.72 -4.12
CA LEU A 151 10.27 -5.11 -3.71
C LEU A 151 9.29 -5.26 -2.52
N THR A 152 9.47 -4.51 -1.44
CA THR A 152 8.65 -4.62 -0.22
C THR A 152 7.22 -4.10 -0.36
N HIS A 153 6.92 -3.38 -1.44
CA HIS A 153 5.66 -2.68 -1.66
C HIS A 153 4.95 -3.08 -2.95
N VAL A 154 5.60 -3.82 -3.85
CA VAL A 154 5.03 -4.20 -5.15
C VAL A 154 3.69 -4.88 -5.00
N LEU A 155 3.55 -5.88 -4.11
CA LEU A 155 2.28 -6.60 -3.92
C LEU A 155 1.16 -5.69 -3.40
N ARG A 156 1.52 -4.68 -2.60
CA ARG A 156 0.57 -3.66 -2.14
C ARG A 156 0.15 -2.74 -3.27
N HIS A 157 1.05 -2.39 -4.18
CA HIS A 157 0.75 -1.61 -5.38
C HIS A 157 -0.09 -2.41 -6.35
N THR A 158 0.20 -3.70 -6.51
CA THR A 158 -0.64 -4.66 -7.24
C THR A 158 -2.05 -4.68 -6.69
N PHE A 159 -2.23 -4.94 -5.38
CA PHE A 159 -3.56 -4.90 -4.78
C PHE A 159 -4.29 -3.58 -5.04
N ALA A 160 -3.62 -2.45 -4.80
CA ALA A 160 -4.24 -1.13 -4.93
C ALA A 160 -4.62 -0.78 -6.37
N SER A 161 -3.76 -1.13 -7.34
CA SER A 161 -4.00 -0.85 -8.76
C SER A 161 -5.16 -1.70 -9.26
N HIS A 162 -5.13 -3.02 -9.03
CA HIS A 162 -6.23 -3.92 -9.39
C HIS A 162 -7.54 -3.57 -8.69
N PHE A 163 -7.49 -3.15 -7.41
CA PHE A 163 -8.69 -2.70 -6.69
C PHE A 163 -9.35 -1.51 -7.40
N MET A 164 -8.57 -0.53 -7.87
CA MET A 164 -9.11 0.60 -8.61
C MET A 164 -9.55 0.23 -10.02
N MET A 165 -8.79 -0.60 -10.74
CA MET A 165 -9.16 -1.14 -12.06
C MET A 165 -10.53 -1.84 -12.03
N ASN A 166 -10.81 -2.53 -10.93
CA ASN A 166 -12.08 -3.24 -10.71
C ASN A 166 -13.21 -2.34 -10.20
N GLY A 167 -13.10 -1.01 -10.32
CA GLY A 167 -14.13 -0.05 -9.92
C GLY A 167 -14.22 0.21 -8.41
N GLY A 168 -13.16 -0.13 -7.67
CA GLY A 168 -13.12 0.06 -6.22
C GLY A 168 -13.20 1.54 -5.81
N ASN A 169 -13.83 1.80 -4.67
CA ASN A 169 -13.94 3.16 -4.13
C ASN A 169 -12.61 3.64 -3.51
N ILE A 170 -12.10 4.78 -3.97
CA ILE A 170 -10.79 5.32 -3.53
C ILE A 170 -10.70 5.60 -2.02
N LEU A 171 -11.80 6.00 -1.38
CA LEU A 171 -11.85 6.24 0.08
C LEU A 171 -11.82 4.91 0.86
N VAL A 172 -12.42 3.86 0.30
CA VAL A 172 -12.31 2.51 0.85
C VAL A 172 -10.87 2.02 0.72
N LEU A 173 -10.25 2.21 -0.45
CA LEU A 173 -8.84 1.87 -0.65
C LEU A 173 -7.92 2.60 0.34
N GLN A 174 -8.14 3.90 0.58
CA GLN A 174 -7.38 4.68 1.56
C GLN A 174 -7.43 4.03 2.96
N LYS A 175 -8.61 3.58 3.40
CA LYS A 175 -8.80 2.89 4.68
C LYS A 175 -8.12 1.51 4.68
N ILE A 176 -8.25 0.74 3.60
CA ILE A 176 -7.60 -0.58 3.47
C ILE A 176 -6.09 -0.46 3.52
N LEU A 177 -5.54 0.54 2.86
CA LEU A 177 -4.10 0.82 2.84
C LEU A 177 -3.64 1.46 4.16
N GLY A 178 -4.53 2.11 4.91
CA GLY A 178 -4.19 2.85 6.12
C GLY A 178 -3.41 4.13 5.82
N HIS A 179 -3.70 4.80 4.71
CA HIS A 179 -3.09 6.08 4.36
C HIS A 179 -3.74 7.21 5.16
N THR A 180 -2.91 8.02 5.82
CA THR A 180 -3.38 9.17 6.61
C THR A 180 -3.80 10.34 5.74
N ASP A 181 -3.13 10.52 4.61
CA ASP A 181 -3.43 11.53 3.60
C ASP A 181 -3.98 10.84 2.34
N ILE A 182 -5.10 11.35 1.82
CA ILE A 182 -5.70 10.85 0.59
C ILE A 182 -4.76 10.99 -0.60
N LYS A 183 -3.87 12.00 -0.62
CA LYS A 183 -2.87 12.21 -1.68
C LYS A 183 -2.01 10.96 -1.91
N MET A 184 -1.69 10.20 -0.85
CA MET A 184 -0.94 8.94 -0.98
C MET A 184 -1.71 7.86 -1.76
N THR A 185 -3.05 7.89 -1.71
CA THR A 185 -3.93 6.95 -2.40
C THR A 185 -4.29 7.47 -3.79
N MET A 186 -4.35 8.78 -3.99
CA MET A 186 -4.70 9.41 -5.28
C MET A 186 -3.80 8.98 -6.44
N ARG A 187 -2.58 8.54 -6.15
CA ARG A 187 -1.71 7.96 -7.19
C ARG A 187 -2.26 6.71 -7.88
N TYR A 188 -3.25 6.03 -7.30
CA TYR A 188 -3.94 4.91 -7.95
C TYR A 188 -5.23 5.33 -8.67
N ALA A 189 -5.65 6.59 -8.56
CA ALA A 189 -6.93 7.04 -9.09
C ALA A 189 -7.03 6.94 -10.62
N HIS A 190 -5.91 7.06 -11.33
CA HIS A 190 -5.87 6.93 -12.79
C HIS A 190 -6.18 5.51 -13.29
N PHE A 191 -6.18 4.51 -12.40
CA PHE A 191 -6.63 3.15 -12.73
C PHE A 191 -8.14 2.97 -12.63
N ALA A 192 -8.87 3.92 -12.04
CA ALA A 192 -10.32 3.83 -11.96
C ALA A 192 -10.93 3.87 -13.37
N PRO A 193 -11.98 3.09 -13.66
CA PRO A 193 -12.68 3.22 -14.92
C PRO A 193 -13.30 4.61 -15.04
N ASN A 194 -13.43 5.11 -16.27
CA ASN A 194 -14.09 6.38 -16.51
C ASN A 194 -15.59 6.21 -16.30
N HIS A 195 -16.08 6.67 -15.15
CA HIS A 195 -17.48 6.56 -14.73
C HIS A 195 -18.25 7.89 -14.85
N LEU A 196 -17.85 8.81 -15.74
CA LEU A 196 -18.54 10.11 -15.86
C LEU A 196 -20.03 9.96 -16.18
N GLU A 197 -20.42 8.89 -16.89
CA GLU A 197 -21.83 8.55 -17.15
C GLU A 197 -22.62 8.13 -15.90
N GLU A 198 -21.96 7.71 -14.81
CA GLU A 198 -22.65 7.43 -13.55
C GLU A 198 -23.28 8.68 -12.94
N ALA A 199 -22.79 9.88 -13.27
CA ALA A 199 -23.44 11.12 -12.87
C ALA A 199 -24.89 11.18 -13.38
N LEU A 200 -25.17 10.67 -14.59
CA LEU A 200 -26.53 10.57 -15.11
C LEU A 200 -27.38 9.56 -14.34
N LYS A 201 -26.78 8.55 -13.70
CA LYS A 201 -27.51 7.51 -12.94
C LYS A 201 -27.73 7.92 -11.48
N LEU A 202 -26.72 8.53 -10.87
CA LEU A 202 -26.64 8.81 -9.43
C LEU A 202 -27.07 10.23 -9.04
N ASN A 203 -27.47 11.06 -10.01
CA ASN A 203 -28.01 12.39 -9.70
C ASN A 203 -29.33 12.30 -8.91
N PRO A 204 -29.65 13.32 -8.09
CA PRO A 204 -30.83 13.30 -7.24
C PRO A 204 -32.18 13.30 -8.00
N LEU A 205 -32.22 13.68 -9.28
CA LEU A 205 -33.45 13.76 -10.06
C LEU A 205 -33.97 12.37 -10.49
N ASN A 206 -33.09 11.38 -10.60
CA ASN A 206 -33.48 10.00 -10.89
C ASN A 206 -34.13 9.27 -9.69
N PHE A 207 -33.88 9.74 -8.47
CA PHE A 207 -34.51 9.16 -7.27
C PHE A 207 -35.90 9.73 -7.01
N SER A 208 -36.19 10.92 -7.55
CA SER A 208 -37.54 11.47 -7.56
C SER A 208 -38.32 10.93 -8.74
N GLY A 209 -39.19 9.93 -8.51
CA GLY A 209 -40.24 9.52 -9.46
C GLY A 209 -41.31 10.60 -9.70
N LYS A 210 -40.90 11.88 -9.82
CA LYS A 210 -41.75 13.07 -9.97
C LYS A 210 -41.37 13.95 -11.16
N TYR A 211 -40.42 13.52 -12.00
CA TYR A 211 -40.01 14.24 -13.22
C TYR A 211 -40.24 13.43 -14.51
N ASN A 212 -41.13 12.45 -14.49
CA ASN A 212 -41.70 11.84 -15.69
C ASN A 212 -43.18 12.19 -15.73
N ASP A 213 -43.50 13.41 -16.15
CA ASP A 213 -44.76 13.81 -16.78
C ASP A 213 -44.62 15.27 -17.24
N ASN A 214 -44.19 15.43 -18.50
CA ASN A 214 -44.60 16.47 -19.45
C ASN A 214 -43.92 16.23 -20.80
#